data_AF-A0A7V8D964-F1
#
_entry.id   AF-A0A7V8D964-F1
#
_cell.length_a   1.000
_cell.length_b   1.000
_cell.length_c   1.000
_cell.angle_alpha   90.00
_cell.angle_beta   90.00
_cell.angle_gamma   90.00
#
_symmetry.space_group_name_H-M   'P 1'
#
loop_
_entity.id
_entity.type
_entity.pdbx_description
1 polymer ?
#
loop_
_entity_poly.entity_id
_entity_poly.type
_entity_poly.pdbx_seq_one_letter_code
_entity_poly.pdbx_strand_id
1 'polypeptide(L)'
;MNKVTKLGFLKRPVMTGAAAIALGFAAFGAGQVLQPHDIAAQAIRARPPAAAAALPSFADLVERVAPAVVAIEVVQRRSTEAPSAADLEQIPPEFRRFFEGRQGGSRPREVRGGGSGFFITPNGHIVTNYHVVDEATSIKVTMKDGRELNATVVGRDERTDLAVLKVEGNNYPHVQFEPNTNLRVGDWVVAIGNPFGLGGSASAGIVSGLGRENVGSQNIANFIQIDAPINPG
;
A
#
# COMPACT_ATOMS: atom_id res chain seq x y z
N MET A 1 67.88 66.41 1.93
CA MET A 1 68.96 66.59 0.94
C MET A 1 69.28 65.24 0.31
N ASN A 2 69.58 65.03 -0.97
CA ASN A 2 69.47 65.80 -2.23
C ASN A 2 69.10 64.77 -3.34
N LYS A 3 68.24 64.99 -4.35
CA LYS A 3 68.20 65.99 -5.45
C LYS A 3 69.31 65.86 -6.53
N VAL A 4 68.86 65.73 -7.80
CA VAL A 4 69.45 66.28 -9.07
C VAL A 4 70.69 65.55 -9.65
N THR A 5 70.83 65.21 -10.96
CA THR A 5 69.91 65.10 -12.15
C THR A 5 70.31 63.83 -13.00
N LYS A 6 70.63 63.70 -14.32
CA LYS A 6 70.71 64.53 -15.56
C LYS A 6 70.98 63.62 -16.80
N LEU A 7 70.72 63.93 -18.09
CA LEU A 7 69.53 64.41 -18.81
C LEU A 7 69.74 64.32 -20.36
N GLY A 8 68.92 63.58 -21.14
CA GLY A 8 68.82 63.76 -22.61
C GLY A 8 68.46 62.52 -23.48
N PHE A 9 68.09 62.63 -24.76
CA PHE A 9 67.60 63.82 -25.50
C PHE A 9 67.03 63.45 -26.91
N LEU A 10 65.75 63.77 -27.21
CA LEU A 10 65.03 64.01 -28.50
C LEU A 10 63.50 63.83 -28.21
N LYS A 11 62.50 64.66 -28.57
CA LYS A 11 62.15 65.51 -29.74
C LYS A 11 61.89 64.68 -31.01
N ARG A 12 60.76 64.76 -31.76
CA ARG A 12 59.48 65.55 -31.75
C ARG A 12 58.56 64.93 -32.88
N PRO A 13 57.34 65.40 -33.26
CA PRO A 13 56.34 66.28 -32.62
C PRO A 13 54.85 65.80 -32.72
N VAL A 14 53.97 66.42 -31.90
CA VAL A 14 52.60 66.96 -32.21
C VAL A 14 51.68 66.26 -33.23
N MET A 15 50.47 65.84 -32.77
CA MET A 15 49.21 66.52 -33.16
C MET A 15 48.09 66.36 -32.12
N THR A 16 47.31 67.42 -31.96
CA THR A 16 46.17 67.53 -31.02
C THR A 16 44.86 67.34 -31.79
N GLY A 17 43.89 66.65 -31.19
CA GLY A 17 42.50 66.61 -31.66
C GLY A 17 41.56 66.68 -30.45
N ALA A 18 40.62 67.61 -30.45
CA ALA A 18 39.80 67.92 -29.28
C ALA A 18 38.32 68.18 -29.65
N ALA A 19 37.46 67.94 -28.66
CA ALA A 19 36.07 68.39 -28.53
C ALA A 19 35.04 67.94 -29.60
N ALA A 20 34.10 67.11 -29.14
CA ALA A 20 32.68 67.21 -29.50
C ALA A 20 31.80 66.64 -28.38
N ILE A 21 31.59 67.39 -27.30
CA ILE A 21 30.54 67.08 -26.32
C ILE A 21 29.24 67.68 -26.84
N ALA A 22 28.35 66.84 -27.35
CA ALA A 22 27.01 67.23 -27.78
C ALA A 22 25.97 66.76 -26.75
N LEU A 23 25.25 67.71 -26.14
CA LEU A 23 24.17 67.43 -25.19
C LEU A 23 22.92 66.91 -25.90
N GLY A 24 22.66 65.61 -25.80
CA GLY A 24 21.42 64.97 -26.26
C GLY A 24 20.46 64.70 -25.11
N PHE A 25 19.65 65.69 -24.71
CA PHE A 25 18.56 65.48 -23.75
C PHE A 25 17.38 64.75 -24.43
N ALA A 26 17.24 63.44 -24.17
CA ALA A 26 16.09 62.64 -24.62
C ALA A 26 15.80 61.46 -23.68
N ALA A 27 14.52 61.08 -23.60
CA ALA A 27 14.04 59.80 -23.04
C ALA A 27 14.40 59.45 -21.58
N PHE A 28 14.12 60.35 -20.63
CA PHE A 28 13.84 59.92 -19.24
C PHE A 28 12.45 59.25 -19.20
N GLY A 29 12.37 58.00 -19.67
CA GLY A 29 11.07 57.37 -19.95
C GLY A 29 11.11 56.03 -20.68
N ALA A 30 12.06 55.15 -20.36
CA ALA A 30 12.00 53.74 -20.74
C ALA A 30 11.72 52.91 -19.47
N GLY A 31 10.57 52.24 -19.42
CA GLY A 31 10.22 51.35 -18.31
C GLY A 31 11.24 50.22 -18.19
N GLN A 32 11.56 49.81 -16.96
CA GLN A 32 12.31 48.58 -16.72
C GLN A 32 11.42 47.40 -17.14
N VAL A 33 11.52 47.00 -18.41
CA VAL A 33 10.85 45.81 -18.94
C VAL A 33 11.43 44.63 -18.19
N LEU A 34 10.64 44.09 -17.26
CA LEU A 34 10.98 42.91 -16.48
C LEU A 34 11.14 41.76 -17.47
N GLN A 35 12.38 41.43 -17.82
CA GLN A 35 12.64 40.35 -18.77
C GLN A 35 12.11 39.05 -18.16
N PRO A 36 11.25 38.30 -18.86
CA PRO A 36 10.83 37.00 -18.37
C PRO A 36 12.07 36.12 -18.27
N HIS A 37 12.39 35.66 -17.06
CA HIS A 37 13.39 34.62 -16.90
C HIS A 37 12.84 33.34 -17.53
N ASP A 38 13.35 32.95 -18.69
CA ASP A 38 13.00 31.71 -19.35
C ASP A 38 13.34 30.52 -18.44
N ILE A 39 12.34 30.02 -17.71
CA ILE A 39 12.43 28.78 -16.94
C ILE A 39 12.42 27.63 -17.95
N ALA A 40 13.58 27.41 -18.58
CA ALA A 40 13.79 26.37 -19.57
C ALA A 40 13.54 25.00 -18.94
N ALA A 41 12.34 24.46 -19.14
CA ALA A 41 11.91 23.18 -18.60
C ALA A 41 12.83 22.07 -19.10
N GLN A 42 13.70 21.56 -18.23
CA GLN A 42 14.63 20.49 -18.55
C GLN A 42 13.84 19.18 -18.71
N ALA A 43 13.45 18.89 -19.95
CA ALA A 43 12.77 17.64 -20.29
C ALA A 43 13.64 16.45 -19.87
N ILE A 44 13.09 15.60 -19.00
CA ILE A 44 13.76 14.37 -18.52
C ILE A 44 13.91 13.43 -19.71
N ARG A 45 15.12 13.41 -20.30
CA ARG A 45 15.44 12.51 -21.41
C ARG A 45 15.55 11.08 -20.86
N ALA A 46 14.50 10.29 -21.08
CA ALA A 46 14.52 8.86 -20.80
C ALA A 46 15.74 8.22 -21.51
N ARG A 47 16.63 7.62 -20.72
CA ARG A 47 17.78 6.88 -21.24
C ARG A 47 17.22 5.57 -21.82
N PRO A 48 17.57 5.17 -23.07
CA PRO A 48 17.10 3.90 -23.60
C PRO A 48 17.53 2.76 -22.69
N PRO A 49 16.67 1.75 -22.45
CA PRO A 49 17.00 0.64 -21.57
C PRO A 49 18.23 -0.11 -22.12
N ALA A 50 19.08 -0.58 -21.21
CA ALA A 50 20.08 -1.58 -21.57
C ALA A 50 19.38 -2.84 -22.11
N ALA A 51 20.10 -3.65 -22.90
CA ALA A 51 19.54 -4.81 -23.59
C ALA A 51 18.65 -5.66 -22.68
N ALA A 52 17.46 -6.00 -23.16
CA ALA A 52 16.40 -6.58 -22.35
C ALA A 52 16.84 -7.93 -21.75
N ALA A 53 17.22 -7.92 -20.47
CA ALA A 53 17.27 -9.12 -19.66
C ALA A 53 15.89 -9.75 -19.64
N ALA A 54 15.82 -11.09 -19.72
CA ALA A 54 14.57 -11.79 -19.49
C ALA A 54 14.02 -11.40 -18.10
N LEU A 55 12.75 -10.98 -18.04
CA LEU A 55 12.12 -10.61 -16.78
C LEU A 55 12.17 -11.83 -15.82
N PRO A 56 12.67 -11.66 -14.59
CA PRO A 56 12.79 -12.78 -13.67
C PRO A 56 11.41 -13.36 -13.36
N SER A 57 11.30 -14.69 -13.40
CA SER A 57 10.06 -15.37 -13.05
C SER A 57 9.80 -15.29 -11.55
N PHE A 58 8.56 -14.99 -11.17
CA PHE A 58 8.13 -15.10 -9.77
C PHE A 58 7.84 -16.54 -9.33
N ALA A 59 7.93 -17.54 -10.23
CA ALA A 59 7.63 -18.95 -9.93
C ALA A 59 8.41 -19.48 -8.72
N ASP A 60 9.74 -19.35 -8.71
CA ASP A 60 10.63 -19.82 -7.64
C ASP A 60 10.35 -19.14 -6.28
N LEU A 61 9.80 -17.92 -6.31
CA LEU A 61 9.36 -17.21 -5.11
C LEU A 61 8.02 -17.75 -4.61
N VAL A 62 7.05 -17.92 -5.51
CA VAL A 62 5.72 -18.47 -5.18
C VAL A 62 5.82 -19.92 -4.72
N GLU A 63 6.65 -20.76 -5.35
CA GLU A 63 6.87 -22.16 -4.93
C GLU A 63 7.46 -22.24 -3.52
N ARG A 64 8.42 -21.37 -3.19
CA ARG A 64 9.04 -21.28 -1.87
C ARG A 64 8.09 -20.73 -0.78
N VAL A 65 7.21 -19.79 -1.12
CA VAL A 65 6.34 -19.11 -0.14
C VAL A 65 4.97 -19.79 0.03
N ALA A 66 4.37 -20.30 -1.05
CA ALA A 66 3.01 -20.84 -1.02
C ALA A 66 2.75 -21.96 0.01
N PRO A 67 3.70 -22.84 0.41
CA PRO A 67 3.49 -23.80 1.48
C PRO A 67 3.18 -23.17 2.85
N ALA A 68 3.64 -21.93 3.10
CA ALA A 68 3.36 -21.16 4.31
C ALA A 68 2.01 -20.43 4.26
N VAL A 69 1.33 -20.40 3.11
CA VAL A 69 0.05 -19.70 2.90
C VAL A 69 -1.11 -20.68 3.08
N VAL A 70 -2.05 -20.31 3.95
CA VAL A 70 -3.16 -21.17 4.37
C VAL A 70 -4.51 -20.56 4.00
N ALA A 71 -5.47 -21.43 3.72
CA ALA A 71 -6.88 -21.09 3.76
C ALA A 71 -7.35 -21.05 5.21
N ILE A 72 -8.27 -20.14 5.53
CA ILE A 72 -8.94 -20.04 6.81
C ILE A 72 -10.45 -20.15 6.53
N GLU A 73 -11.10 -21.16 7.10
CA GLU A 73 -12.57 -21.30 7.09
C GLU A 73 -13.08 -20.99 8.51
N VAL A 74 -14.05 -20.08 8.62
CA VAL A 74 -14.67 -19.71 9.90
C VAL A 74 -16.16 -20.03 9.92
N VAL A 75 -16.64 -20.55 11.06
CA VAL A 75 -18.06 -20.81 11.30
C VAL A 75 -18.58 -19.80 12.32
N GLN A 76 -19.35 -18.82 11.85
CA GLN A 76 -20.09 -17.89 12.69
C GLN A 76 -21.50 -18.45 12.97
N ARG A 77 -21.95 -18.46 14.23
CA ARG A 77 -23.37 -18.73 14.54
C ARG A 77 -24.12 -17.42 14.66
N ARG A 78 -24.71 -16.96 13.56
CA ARG A 78 -25.57 -15.77 13.62
C ARG A 78 -26.96 -16.19 14.13
N SER A 79 -27.27 -15.82 15.36
CA SER A 79 -28.63 -15.84 15.89
C SER A 79 -29.44 -14.76 15.18
N THR A 80 -30.23 -15.15 14.18
CA THR A 80 -31.32 -14.29 13.70
C THR A 80 -32.35 -14.21 14.80
N GLU A 81 -32.45 -13.05 15.46
CA GLU A 81 -33.54 -12.77 16.39
C GLU A 81 -34.89 -12.92 15.67
N ALA A 82 -35.85 -13.54 16.35
CA ALA A 82 -37.23 -13.53 15.89
C ALA A 82 -37.81 -12.13 16.19
N PRO A 83 -38.71 -11.59 15.35
CA PRO A 83 -39.41 -10.34 15.65
C PRO A 83 -40.04 -10.41 17.05
N SER A 84 -39.80 -9.39 17.87
CA SER A 84 -40.35 -9.33 19.21
C SER A 84 -41.87 -9.17 19.17
N ALA A 85 -42.56 -9.37 20.30
CA ALA A 85 -43.99 -9.13 20.38
C ALA A 85 -44.37 -7.68 19.95
N ALA A 86 -43.53 -6.70 20.28
CA ALA A 86 -43.72 -5.30 19.88
C ALA A 86 -43.49 -5.06 18.37
N ASP A 87 -42.63 -5.85 17.72
CA ASP A 87 -42.46 -5.79 16.25
C ASP A 87 -43.66 -6.44 15.54
N LEU A 88 -44.19 -7.54 16.08
CA LEU A 88 -45.37 -8.22 15.56
C LEU A 88 -46.63 -7.34 15.68
N GLU A 89 -46.76 -6.51 16.72
CA GLU A 89 -47.84 -5.52 16.85
C GLU A 89 -47.79 -4.42 15.77
N GLN A 90 -46.59 -4.03 15.32
CA GLN A 90 -46.41 -3.04 14.24
C GLN A 90 -46.69 -3.62 12.84
N ILE A 91 -46.66 -4.95 12.68
CA ILE A 91 -47.00 -5.64 11.43
C ILE A 91 -48.54 -5.69 11.27
N PRO A 92 -49.11 -5.34 10.09
CA PRO A 92 -50.55 -5.39 9.86
C PRO A 92 -51.16 -6.79 10.04
N PRO A 93 -52.44 -6.92 10.48
CA PRO A 93 -53.07 -8.20 10.85
C PRO A 93 -53.13 -9.25 9.72
N GLU A 94 -53.03 -8.82 8.47
CA GLU A 94 -52.97 -9.66 7.28
C GLU A 94 -51.66 -10.44 7.23
N PHE A 95 -50.54 -9.77 7.55
CA PHE A 95 -49.19 -10.34 7.52
C PHE A 95 -48.80 -11.01 8.85
N ARG A 96 -49.37 -10.59 9.99
CA ARG A 96 -49.04 -11.13 11.31
C ARG A 96 -49.18 -12.66 11.39
N ARG A 97 -50.24 -13.20 10.75
CA ARG A 97 -50.52 -14.65 10.62
C ARG A 97 -49.43 -15.45 9.91
N PHE A 98 -48.63 -14.83 9.04
CA PHE A 98 -47.47 -15.48 8.38
C PHE A 98 -46.29 -15.70 9.35
N PHE A 99 -46.19 -14.89 10.41
CA PHE A 99 -45.16 -15.01 11.45
C PHE A 99 -45.65 -15.83 12.66
N GLU A 100 -46.92 -15.70 13.03
CA GLU A 100 -47.57 -16.51 14.08
C GLU A 100 -47.48 -18.01 13.76
N GLY A 101 -47.79 -18.42 12.53
CA GLY A 101 -47.62 -19.81 12.05
C GLY A 101 -46.15 -20.26 11.92
N ARG A 102 -45.18 -19.38 12.20
CA ARG A 102 -43.73 -19.61 12.11
C ARG A 102 -43.05 -19.63 13.48
N GLN A 103 -43.83 -19.76 14.56
CA GLN A 103 -43.40 -19.88 15.96
C GLN A 103 -42.64 -21.20 16.21
N GLY A 104 -41.45 -21.31 15.62
CA GLY A 104 -40.66 -22.54 15.50
C GLY A 104 -39.18 -22.36 15.78
N GLY A 105 -38.86 -21.44 16.70
CA GLY A 105 -37.53 -21.19 17.26
C GLY A 105 -36.57 -20.38 16.37
N SER A 106 -35.81 -19.48 17.01
CA SER A 106 -34.63 -18.83 16.43
C SER A 106 -33.53 -19.87 16.20
N ARG A 107 -33.61 -20.61 15.09
CA ARG A 107 -32.55 -21.57 14.69
C ARG A 107 -31.27 -20.78 14.41
N PRO A 108 -30.16 -21.02 15.11
CA PRO A 108 -28.88 -20.39 14.79
C PRO A 108 -28.52 -20.71 13.34
N ARG A 109 -28.29 -19.67 12.51
CA ARG A 109 -27.82 -19.89 11.15
C ARG A 109 -26.31 -19.88 11.17
N GLU A 110 -25.71 -21.03 10.87
CA GLU A 110 -24.29 -21.09 10.58
C GLU A 110 -24.02 -20.33 9.28
N VAL A 111 -23.20 -19.29 9.38
CA VAL A 111 -22.63 -18.55 8.27
C VAL A 111 -21.18 -18.97 8.17
N ARG A 112 -20.77 -19.42 6.98
CA ARG A 112 -19.36 -19.72 6.69
C ARG A 112 -18.71 -18.51 6.06
N GLY A 113 -17.68 -17.99 6.71
CA GLY A 113 -16.75 -17.03 6.15
C GLY A 113 -15.43 -17.71 5.82
N GLY A 114 -14.54 -17.00 5.14
CA GLY A 114 -13.19 -17.47 4.93
C GLY A 114 -12.24 -16.37 4.49
N GLY A 115 -10.95 -16.66 4.56
CA GLY A 115 -9.88 -15.75 4.21
C GLY A 115 -8.53 -16.45 4.10
N SER A 116 -7.49 -15.66 3.83
CA SER A 116 -6.12 -16.13 3.74
C SER A 116 -5.32 -15.85 5.01
N GLY A 117 -4.28 -16.65 5.26
CA GLY A 117 -3.32 -16.39 6.32
C GLY A 117 -1.91 -16.90 5.99
N PHE A 118 -0.93 -16.45 6.78
CA PHE A 118 0.47 -16.83 6.62
C PHE A 118 1.01 -17.40 7.93
N PHE A 119 1.61 -18.58 7.90
CA PHE A 119 2.47 -19.04 8.99
C PHE A 119 3.66 -18.09 9.15
N ILE A 120 3.84 -17.54 10.35
CA ILE A 120 4.94 -16.63 10.69
C ILE A 120 5.99 -17.29 11.62
N THR A 121 5.75 -18.54 12.02
CA THR A 121 6.65 -19.31 12.91
C THR A 121 6.55 -20.81 12.63
N PRO A 122 7.61 -21.60 12.89
CA PRO A 122 7.58 -23.05 12.71
C PRO A 122 6.74 -23.78 13.78
N ASN A 123 6.32 -23.11 14.86
CA ASN A 123 5.47 -23.67 15.93
C ASN A 123 3.97 -23.31 15.79
N GLY A 124 3.55 -22.87 14.60
CA GLY A 124 2.14 -22.82 14.22
C GLY A 124 1.41 -21.52 14.54
N HIS A 125 2.10 -20.40 14.72
CA HIS A 125 1.45 -19.08 14.71
C HIS A 125 1.21 -18.63 13.26
N ILE A 126 -0.01 -18.15 13.00
CA ILE A 126 -0.50 -17.66 11.70
C ILE A 126 -0.97 -16.22 11.88
N VAL A 127 -0.64 -15.33 10.95
CA VAL A 127 -1.24 -13.99 10.86
C VAL A 127 -2.33 -13.95 9.79
N THR A 128 -3.41 -13.22 10.05
CA THR A 128 -4.52 -12.94 9.14
C THR A 128 -5.19 -11.62 9.55
N ASN A 129 -6.23 -11.19 8.84
CA ASN A 129 -7.00 -10.00 9.18
C ASN A 129 -7.98 -10.24 10.35
N TYR A 130 -8.29 -9.20 11.12
CA TYR A 130 -9.29 -9.27 12.19
C TYR A 130 -10.67 -9.68 11.64
N HIS A 131 -11.11 -9.04 10.54
CA HIS A 131 -12.44 -9.26 9.97
C HIS A 131 -12.67 -10.67 9.41
N VAL A 132 -11.60 -11.42 9.11
CA VAL A 132 -11.67 -12.83 8.68
C VAL A 132 -12.07 -13.75 9.84
N VAL A 133 -11.74 -13.38 11.08
CA VAL A 133 -11.91 -14.23 12.28
C VAL A 133 -12.84 -13.65 13.33
N ASP A 134 -13.52 -12.53 13.06
CA ASP A 134 -14.51 -11.98 13.98
C ASP A 134 -15.77 -12.86 14.08
N GLU A 135 -16.40 -12.87 15.25
CA GLU A 135 -17.53 -13.73 15.65
C GLU A 135 -17.34 -15.25 15.38
N ALA A 136 -16.12 -15.70 15.08
CA ALA A 136 -15.85 -17.08 14.70
C ALA A 136 -16.00 -18.04 15.89
N THR A 137 -17.01 -18.92 15.82
CA THR A 137 -17.26 -19.96 16.84
C THR A 137 -16.41 -21.22 16.64
N SER A 138 -15.80 -21.35 15.46
CA SER A 138 -14.77 -22.32 15.13
C SER A 138 -13.93 -21.76 13.98
N ILE A 139 -12.61 -22.04 14.00
CA ILE A 139 -11.66 -21.64 12.96
C ILE A 139 -10.90 -22.89 12.52
N LYS A 140 -10.94 -23.18 11.22
CA LYS A 140 -10.21 -24.28 10.59
C LYS A 140 -9.24 -23.71 9.57
N VAL A 141 -8.02 -24.23 9.57
CA VAL A 141 -6.93 -23.80 8.70
C VAL A 141 -6.59 -24.95 7.75
N THR A 142 -6.61 -24.70 6.44
CA THR A 142 -6.25 -25.73 5.43
C THR A 142 -4.98 -25.33 4.71
N MET A 143 -3.97 -26.21 4.79
CA MET A 143 -2.65 -26.03 4.18
C MET A 143 -2.65 -26.36 2.68
N LYS A 144 -1.63 -25.88 1.94
CA LYS A 144 -1.42 -26.19 0.52
C LYS A 144 -1.32 -27.71 0.21
N ASP A 145 -0.93 -28.51 1.19
CA ASP A 145 -0.87 -29.99 1.10
C ASP A 145 -2.19 -30.70 1.45
N GLY A 146 -3.26 -29.93 1.70
CA GLY A 146 -4.59 -30.46 2.04
C GLY A 146 -4.80 -30.82 3.51
N ARG A 147 -3.79 -30.65 4.40
CA ARG A 147 -4.00 -30.86 5.84
C ARG A 147 -4.91 -29.79 6.42
N GLU A 148 -5.98 -30.24 7.09
CA GLU A 148 -6.85 -29.38 7.90
C GLU A 148 -6.39 -29.38 9.37
N LEU A 149 -6.38 -28.20 9.99
CA LEU A 149 -5.90 -27.96 11.35
C LEU A 149 -6.93 -27.09 12.09
N ASN A 150 -7.28 -27.46 13.32
CA ASN A 150 -8.08 -26.59 14.18
C ASN A 150 -7.21 -25.45 14.72
N ALA A 151 -7.70 -24.21 14.65
CA ALA A 151 -7.00 -23.03 15.12
C ALA A 151 -7.72 -22.34 16.29
N THR A 152 -6.93 -21.70 17.13
CA THR A 152 -7.39 -20.85 18.24
C THR A 152 -6.87 -19.43 18.06
N VAL A 153 -7.61 -18.43 18.57
CA VAL A 153 -7.16 -17.02 18.54
C VAL A 153 -6.18 -16.79 19.69
N VAL A 154 -4.97 -16.32 19.39
CA VAL A 154 -3.95 -15.91 20.37
C VAL A 154 -4.18 -14.44 20.77
N GLY A 155 -4.52 -13.61 19.79
CA GLY A 155 -4.81 -12.19 19.98
C GLY A 155 -5.39 -11.59 18.70
N ARG A 156 -6.11 -10.49 18.84
CA ARG A 156 -6.74 -9.76 17.73
C ARG A 156 -6.82 -8.26 18.05
N ASP A 157 -6.57 -7.42 17.07
CA ASP A 157 -6.71 -5.96 17.16
C ASP A 157 -7.54 -5.47 15.96
N GLU A 158 -8.76 -5.03 16.28
CA GLU A 158 -9.71 -4.42 15.34
C GLU A 158 -9.13 -3.15 14.70
N ARG A 159 -8.36 -2.35 15.46
CA ARG A 159 -7.87 -1.04 15.01
C ARG A 159 -6.82 -1.12 13.91
N THR A 160 -6.10 -2.24 13.82
CA THR A 160 -5.15 -2.54 12.76
C THR A 160 -5.71 -3.52 11.73
N ASP A 161 -6.93 -4.02 11.94
CA ASP A 161 -7.51 -5.17 11.26
C ASP A 161 -6.58 -6.40 11.23
N LEU A 162 -6.00 -6.79 12.38
CA LEU A 162 -5.07 -7.93 12.48
C LEU A 162 -5.51 -8.97 13.51
N ALA A 163 -5.21 -10.25 13.24
CA ALA A 163 -5.33 -11.33 14.19
C ALA A 163 -4.15 -12.31 14.09
N VAL A 164 -3.81 -12.91 15.23
CA VAL A 164 -2.84 -14.01 15.34
C VAL A 164 -3.57 -15.26 15.81
N LEU A 165 -3.43 -16.33 15.05
CA LEU A 165 -3.97 -17.66 15.33
C LEU A 165 -2.86 -18.63 15.73
N LYS A 166 -3.21 -19.70 16.45
CA LYS A 166 -2.34 -20.83 16.80
C LYS A 166 -3.00 -22.15 16.42
N VAL A 167 -2.27 -22.98 15.68
CA VAL A 167 -2.58 -24.41 15.41
C VAL A 167 -1.60 -25.31 16.17
N GLU A 168 -2.02 -26.54 16.52
CA GLU A 168 -1.14 -27.50 17.21
C GLU A 168 -0.26 -28.31 16.27
N GLY A 169 1.04 -28.33 16.57
CA GLY A 169 2.08 -28.97 15.78
C GLY A 169 3.41 -28.20 15.80
N ASN A 170 4.35 -28.63 14.97
CA ASN A 170 5.65 -27.97 14.76
C ASN A 170 6.16 -28.22 13.34
N ASN A 171 7.33 -27.64 13.02
CA ASN A 171 8.00 -27.73 11.72
C ASN A 171 7.15 -27.20 10.54
N TYR A 172 6.31 -26.19 10.79
CA TYR A 172 5.54 -25.54 9.73
C TYR A 172 6.43 -24.70 8.80
N PRO A 173 6.21 -24.75 7.47
CA PRO A 173 6.76 -23.75 6.56
C PRO A 173 6.20 -22.38 6.95
N HIS A 174 7.05 -21.36 7.01
CA HIS A 174 6.68 -20.02 7.48
C HIS A 174 7.41 -18.94 6.69
N VAL A 175 6.78 -17.77 6.58
CA VAL A 175 7.44 -16.55 6.10
C VAL A 175 8.19 -15.86 7.24
N GLN A 176 9.13 -14.99 6.87
CA GLN A 176 9.82 -14.10 7.79
C GLN A 176 9.57 -12.66 7.34
N PHE A 177 9.36 -11.75 8.28
CA PHE A 177 9.25 -10.32 7.99
C PHE A 177 10.65 -9.74 7.74
N GLU A 178 10.79 -8.84 6.76
CA GLU A 178 12.02 -8.07 6.56
C GLU A 178 11.98 -6.79 7.41
N PRO A 179 12.73 -6.72 8.53
CA PRO A 179 12.65 -5.60 9.46
C PRO A 179 13.13 -4.26 8.90
N ASN A 180 13.90 -4.23 7.81
CA ASN A 180 14.51 -3.02 7.25
C ASN A 180 14.10 -2.78 5.78
N THR A 181 12.81 -2.97 5.46
CA THR A 181 12.33 -2.81 4.07
C THR A 181 12.23 -1.33 3.66
N ASN A 182 13.20 -0.83 2.89
CA ASN A 182 13.13 0.49 2.24
C ASN A 182 12.29 0.45 0.94
N LEU A 183 10.97 0.27 1.08
CA LEU A 183 10.04 0.23 -0.05
C LEU A 183 9.97 1.57 -0.80
N ARG A 184 9.84 1.50 -2.12
CA ARG A 184 9.62 2.66 -2.99
C ARG A 184 8.49 2.39 -3.96
N VAL A 185 7.81 3.45 -4.39
CA VAL A 185 6.83 3.37 -5.49
C VAL A 185 7.54 2.92 -6.77
N GLY A 186 7.01 1.87 -7.41
CA GLY A 186 7.63 1.21 -8.55
C GLY A 186 8.46 -0.05 -8.23
N ASP A 187 8.66 -0.40 -6.96
CA ASP A 187 9.25 -1.70 -6.58
C ASP A 187 8.25 -2.84 -6.84
N TRP A 188 8.74 -3.97 -7.38
CA TRP A 188 7.91 -5.14 -7.70
C TRP A 188 7.39 -5.84 -6.45
N VAL A 189 6.14 -6.31 -6.52
CA VAL A 189 5.47 -7.08 -5.46
C VAL A 189 4.73 -8.29 -6.03
N VAL A 190 4.52 -9.29 -5.18
CA VAL A 190 3.65 -10.43 -5.45
C VAL A 190 2.69 -10.58 -4.27
N ALA A 191 1.39 -10.48 -4.53
CA ALA A 191 0.36 -10.86 -3.57
C ALA A 191 0.10 -12.38 -3.70
N ILE A 192 -0.02 -13.07 -2.57
CA ILE A 192 -0.30 -14.51 -2.51
C ILE A 192 -1.41 -14.74 -1.49
N GLY A 193 -2.39 -15.59 -1.81
CA GLY A 193 -3.49 -15.97 -0.93
C GLY A 193 -3.94 -17.40 -1.19
N ASN A 194 -4.82 -17.94 -0.35
CA ASN A 194 -5.39 -19.27 -0.51
C ASN A 194 -6.87 -19.34 -0.06
N PRO A 195 -7.77 -18.45 -0.54
CA PRO A 195 -9.16 -18.30 -0.06
C PRO A 195 -9.99 -19.59 0.05
N PHE A 196 -9.71 -20.56 -0.80
CA PHE A 196 -10.55 -21.76 -1.00
C PHE A 196 -9.80 -23.07 -0.77
N GLY A 197 -8.54 -23.03 -0.31
CA GLY A 197 -7.69 -24.21 -0.16
C GLY A 197 -7.21 -24.84 -1.49
N LEU A 198 -7.59 -24.30 -2.64
CA LEU A 198 -7.37 -24.85 -3.99
C LEU A 198 -5.92 -24.71 -4.51
N GLY A 199 -4.94 -24.84 -3.62
CA GLY A 199 -3.50 -24.78 -3.95
C GLY A 199 -2.87 -23.39 -3.91
N GLY A 200 -3.65 -22.34 -3.66
CA GLY A 200 -3.21 -20.95 -3.56
C GLY A 200 -3.17 -20.18 -4.89
N SER A 201 -3.47 -18.89 -4.82
CA SER A 201 -3.43 -17.93 -5.92
C SER A 201 -2.27 -16.95 -5.72
N ALA A 202 -1.64 -16.51 -6.81
CA ALA A 202 -0.62 -15.47 -6.79
C ALA A 202 -0.87 -14.45 -7.92
N SER A 203 -0.64 -13.17 -7.63
CA SER A 203 -0.72 -12.07 -8.59
C SER A 203 0.47 -11.13 -8.41
N ALA A 204 0.96 -10.53 -9.50
CA ALA A 204 2.12 -9.66 -9.50
C ALA A 204 1.75 -8.23 -9.89
N GLY A 205 2.53 -7.26 -9.41
CA GLY A 205 2.36 -5.84 -9.67
C GLY A 205 3.51 -5.03 -9.08
N ILE A 206 3.27 -3.74 -8.81
CA ILE A 206 4.21 -2.84 -8.15
C ILE A 206 3.59 -2.18 -6.91
N VAL A 207 4.45 -1.66 -6.03
CA VAL A 207 4.05 -0.63 -5.06
C VAL A 207 3.60 0.62 -5.82
N SER A 208 2.31 0.94 -5.76
CA SER A 208 1.71 2.13 -6.37
C SER A 208 1.63 3.32 -5.40
N GLY A 209 1.85 3.09 -4.10
CA GLY A 209 1.81 4.13 -3.07
C GLY A 209 2.24 3.63 -1.70
N LEU A 210 2.63 4.55 -0.83
CA LEU A 210 3.05 4.31 0.55
C LEU A 210 2.38 5.36 1.46
N GLY A 211 2.32 5.11 2.77
CA GLY A 211 1.81 6.10 3.72
C GLY A 211 0.34 6.46 3.53
N ARG A 212 -0.51 5.54 3.05
CA ARG A 212 -1.95 5.82 2.92
C ARG A 212 -2.63 5.73 4.28
N GLU A 213 -3.44 6.73 4.61
CA GLU A 213 -4.20 6.83 5.86
C GLU A 213 -5.71 6.84 5.55
N ASN A 214 -6.53 6.45 6.53
CA ASN A 214 -7.99 6.54 6.46
C ASN A 214 -8.60 5.77 5.26
N VAL A 215 -8.06 4.59 4.95
CA VAL A 215 -8.55 3.73 3.86
C VAL A 215 -9.56 2.73 4.42
N GLY A 216 -10.82 2.83 3.97
CA GLY A 216 -11.91 1.97 4.42
C GLY A 216 -12.67 2.55 5.62
N SER A 217 -13.35 1.69 6.38
CA SER A 217 -14.11 2.07 7.57
C SER A 217 -13.32 2.03 8.89
N GLN A 218 -12.06 1.56 8.85
CA GLN A 218 -11.16 1.49 10.00
C GLN A 218 -10.16 2.65 9.97
N ASN A 219 -9.83 3.21 11.14
CA ASN A 219 -8.82 4.27 11.30
C ASN A 219 -7.38 3.71 11.25
N ILE A 220 -7.09 2.91 10.21
CA ILE A 220 -5.76 2.34 9.96
C ILE A 220 -4.90 3.38 9.22
N ALA A 221 -3.64 3.51 9.67
CA ALA A 221 -2.65 4.40 9.10
C ALA A 221 -1.51 3.60 8.43
N ASN A 222 -0.84 4.23 7.47
CA ASN A 222 0.35 3.72 6.79
C ASN A 222 0.16 2.41 5.99
N PHE A 223 -0.93 2.29 5.21
CA PHE A 223 -1.03 1.21 4.22
C PHE A 223 -0.02 1.39 3.07
N ILE A 224 0.47 0.25 2.58
CA ILE A 224 1.11 0.12 1.27
C ILE A 224 0.01 -0.08 0.23
N GLN A 225 0.01 0.70 -0.85
CA GLN A 225 -0.88 0.52 -1.99
C GLN A 225 -0.13 -0.23 -3.09
N ILE A 226 -0.79 -1.23 -3.69
CA ILE A 226 -0.27 -2.01 -4.82
C ILE A 226 -1.33 -2.12 -5.93
N ASP A 227 -0.92 -2.48 -7.15
CA ASP A 227 -1.81 -2.74 -8.29
C ASP A 227 -1.95 -4.24 -8.63
N ALA A 228 -1.23 -5.11 -7.92
CA ALA A 228 -1.40 -6.57 -8.01
C ALA A 228 -2.84 -6.96 -7.63
N PRO A 229 -3.61 -7.65 -8.50
CA PRO A 229 -5.01 -7.97 -8.22
C PRO A 229 -5.21 -8.82 -6.96
N ILE A 230 -5.99 -8.29 -6.02
CA ILE A 230 -6.47 -8.97 -4.80
C ILE A 230 -8.01 -8.99 -4.83
N ASN A 231 -8.60 -10.07 -4.33
CA ASN A 231 -10.04 -10.25 -4.14
C ASN A 231 -10.32 -10.64 -2.69
N PRO A 232 -11.55 -10.47 -2.16
CA PRO A 232 -11.89 -10.91 -0.81
C PRO A 232 -11.65 -12.41 -0.60
N GLY A 233 -10.87 -12.74 0.42
CA GLY A 233 -10.53 -14.09 0.86
C GLY A 233 -9.03 -14.28 1.11
#